data_AF-A0A1H9RXM8-F1
#
_entry.id   AF-A0A1H9RXM8-F1
#
_cell.length_a   1.000
_cell.length_b   1.000
_cell.length_c   1.000
_cell.angle_alpha   90.00
_cell.angle_beta   90.00
_cell.angle_gamma   90.00
#
_symmetry.space_group_name_H-M   'P 1'
#
loop_
_entity.id
_entity.type
_entity.pdbx_description
1 polymer ?
#
loop_
_entity_poly.entity_id
_entity_poly.type
_entity_poly.pdbx_seq_one_letter_code
_entity_poly.pdbx_strand_id
1 'polypeptide(L)'
;MTYLRMISVGVTDIQFPVWKQNDYGEWIENFRFESGRKECRKLHEKLLRLIEREQIIFPDELPGNLSLPGLNPRLEFEFIAENEFLATVSLNRGKTDDTSGHTYRISAFDDTIPNDAEAKLPVYCAKLHELLDVARRSFGDQPVAVVVLGTKRDERANESENEPIASAPLVARFLADRLNLEFQNNQGEIPEVLSPGTSTWVDILRGQERAEDSDAQRSVVNRLSRVIRLWNSGISPDTGKIFVTTSGGIPPLKPLLERIPATCLGQQSVDLLDKSAKSAPTKIVQLNYTDRVIEQETIRFHCAEALRELDYVAAYGLASRYRKELWSQAVVQLLGSLLELGDLPLEVNSKRIDDRLVLAACQIEISLCMGDSINALQRLGVLIETGIWKLIETDQRILAAGLTVDRGEGFLQGDNIQTIPERLRRTYTDNTYKVENLTISWPIWLKNNAGGQLRKATALKNLVDCYNRRERQGLSIRDCRNHLVHGDKAKPLDINDLDNTFKSCGLMKAKREPFGGNFLSCDVVSKFIRSLNLNEQISLVSGMLACLTEIVIWGKND
;
A
#
# COMPACT_ATOMS: atom_id res chain seq x y z
N MET A 1 10.81 -14.10 28.98
CA MET A 1 10.52 -13.09 27.94
C MET A 1 11.08 -13.63 26.64
N THR A 2 10.46 -13.36 25.49
CA THR A 2 10.94 -13.89 24.21
C THR A 2 11.21 -12.73 23.27
N TYR A 3 12.30 -12.81 22.49
CA TYR A 3 12.70 -11.77 21.58
C TYR A 3 12.57 -12.18 20.12
N LEU A 4 12.13 -11.25 19.28
CA LEU A 4 12.28 -11.32 17.82
C LEU A 4 13.21 -10.19 17.39
N ARG A 5 14.30 -10.53 16.70
CA ARG A 5 15.17 -9.55 16.08
C ARG A 5 14.88 -9.48 14.60
N MET A 6 14.34 -8.35 14.15
CA MET A 6 14.10 -8.05 12.74
C MET A 6 15.19 -7.13 12.23
N ILE A 7 15.85 -7.53 11.15
CA ILE A 7 16.99 -6.77 10.61
C ILE A 7 16.91 -6.63 9.09
N SER A 8 16.96 -5.38 8.61
CA SER A 8 17.08 -5.08 7.20
C SER A 8 18.55 -4.85 6.85
N VAL A 9 19.04 -5.53 5.81
CA VAL A 9 20.46 -5.55 5.44
C VAL A 9 20.71 -4.81 4.13
N GLY A 10 21.87 -4.17 4.05
CA GLY A 10 22.36 -3.50 2.85
C GLY A 10 23.42 -4.31 2.10
N VAL A 11 23.71 -3.89 0.87
CA VAL A 11 24.74 -4.51 -0.02
C VAL A 11 26.15 -4.45 0.58
N THR A 12 26.42 -3.42 1.37
CA THR A 12 27.74 -3.06 1.90
C THR A 12 28.05 -3.71 3.25
N ASP A 13 27.25 -4.68 3.67
CA ASP A 13 27.39 -5.30 4.98
C ASP A 13 28.27 -6.57 4.94
N ILE A 14 28.69 -7.03 3.76
CA ILE A 14 29.61 -8.15 3.57
C ILE A 14 30.98 -7.65 3.12
N GLN A 15 32.04 -8.13 3.78
CA GLN A 15 33.43 -7.86 3.43
C GLN A 15 34.26 -9.16 3.42
N PHE A 16 35.36 -9.17 2.67
CA PHE A 16 36.20 -10.35 2.43
C PHE A 16 37.64 -10.10 2.85
N PRO A 17 38.41 -11.14 3.24
CA PRO A 17 39.85 -11.02 3.41
C PRO A 17 40.51 -10.77 2.06
N VAL A 18 41.53 -9.93 2.06
CA VAL A 18 42.36 -9.68 0.90
C VAL A 18 43.80 -9.62 1.37
N TRP A 19 44.62 -10.45 0.74
CA TRP A 19 46.05 -10.46 0.95
C TRP A 19 46.76 -9.57 -0.05
N LYS A 20 47.69 -8.76 0.45
CA LYS A 20 48.58 -7.93 -0.38
C LYS A 20 49.94 -8.60 -0.51
N GLN A 21 50.44 -8.63 -1.74
CA GLN A 21 51.81 -9.05 -2.05
C GLN A 21 52.78 -7.86 -1.93
N ASN A 22 53.92 -8.06 -1.27
CA ASN A 22 55.01 -7.09 -1.20
C ASN A 22 55.83 -7.06 -2.51
N ASP A 23 56.77 -6.12 -2.58
CA ASP A 23 57.64 -5.94 -3.75
C ASP A 23 58.60 -7.14 -4.00
N TYR A 24 58.73 -8.04 -3.02
CA TYR A 24 59.51 -9.26 -3.09
C TYR A 24 58.68 -10.51 -3.44
N GLY A 25 57.37 -10.36 -3.66
CA GLY A 25 56.48 -11.47 -3.99
C GLY A 25 55.91 -12.21 -2.78
N GLU A 26 56.12 -11.75 -1.55
CA GLU A 26 55.62 -12.39 -0.33
C GLU A 26 54.27 -11.79 0.10
N TRP A 27 53.39 -12.64 0.65
CA TRP A 27 52.10 -12.22 1.19
C TRP A 27 52.25 -11.76 2.64
N ILE A 28 52.02 -10.47 2.91
CA ILE A 28 52.41 -9.85 4.20
C ILE A 28 51.24 -9.34 5.04
N GLU A 29 50.08 -9.05 4.46
CA GLU A 29 49.00 -8.34 5.19
C GLU A 29 47.62 -8.84 4.78
N ASN A 30 46.76 -9.10 5.77
CA ASN A 30 45.33 -9.40 5.59
C ASN A 30 44.51 -8.13 5.86
N PHE A 31 43.80 -7.67 4.84
CA PHE A 31 42.87 -6.56 4.94
C PHE A 31 41.44 -7.02 4.68
N ARG A 32 40.45 -6.26 5.16
CA ARG A 32 39.06 -6.45 4.73
C ARG A 32 38.75 -5.57 3.52
N PHE A 33 38.09 -6.17 2.52
CA PHE A 33 37.64 -5.50 1.31
C PHE A 33 36.12 -5.47 1.24
N GLU A 34 35.59 -4.29 0.93
CA GLU A 34 34.17 -4.07 0.69
C GLU A 34 33.90 -4.06 -0.81
N SER A 35 33.16 -5.07 -1.30
CA SER A 35 32.67 -5.03 -2.68
C SER A 35 31.67 -3.89 -2.81
N GLY A 36 31.98 -2.89 -3.65
CA GLY A 36 31.04 -1.84 -4.00
C GLY A 36 29.80 -2.39 -4.71
N ARG A 37 28.77 -1.56 -4.91
CA ARG A 37 27.42 -1.98 -5.39
C ARG A 37 27.36 -2.74 -6.73
N LYS A 38 28.40 -2.68 -7.57
CA LYS A 38 28.40 -3.30 -8.90
C LYS A 38 28.62 -4.81 -8.78
N GLU A 39 27.81 -5.60 -9.49
CA GLU A 39 27.88 -7.08 -9.54
C GLU A 39 27.60 -7.81 -8.22
N CYS A 40 27.08 -7.12 -7.19
CA CYS A 40 26.81 -7.71 -5.88
C CYS A 40 25.81 -8.87 -5.89
N ARG A 41 24.82 -8.91 -6.80
CA ARG A 41 23.90 -10.06 -6.88
C ARG A 41 24.62 -11.34 -7.29
N LYS A 42 25.41 -11.29 -8.37
CA LYS A 42 26.20 -12.45 -8.82
C LYS A 42 27.14 -12.94 -7.73
N LEU A 43 27.72 -12.01 -6.97
CA LEU A 43 28.53 -12.34 -5.80
C LEU A 43 27.68 -13.00 -4.70
N HIS A 44 26.54 -12.44 -4.33
CA HIS A 44 25.64 -13.01 -3.31
C HIS A 44 25.13 -14.40 -3.69
N GLU A 45 24.77 -14.64 -4.96
CA GLU A 45 24.35 -15.96 -5.46
C GLU A 45 25.47 -16.99 -5.34
N LYS A 46 26.71 -16.57 -5.59
CA LYS A 46 27.89 -17.44 -5.41
C LYS A 46 28.14 -17.74 -3.94
N LEU A 47 28.04 -16.73 -3.07
CA LEU A 47 28.17 -16.91 -1.63
C LEU A 47 27.04 -17.77 -1.04
N LEU A 48 25.83 -17.66 -1.57
CA LEU A 48 24.71 -18.52 -1.24
C LEU A 48 25.03 -20.00 -1.47
N ARG A 49 25.62 -20.33 -2.62
CA ARG A 49 26.09 -21.69 -2.92
C ARG A 49 27.17 -22.16 -1.93
N LEU A 50 28.04 -21.26 -1.46
CA LEU A 50 29.03 -21.59 -0.43
C LEU A 50 28.40 -21.83 0.94
N ILE A 51 27.34 -21.10 1.31
CA ILE A 51 26.58 -21.36 2.56
C ILE A 51 25.96 -22.76 2.51
N GLU A 52 25.33 -23.11 1.39
CA GLU A 52 24.68 -24.42 1.19
C GLU A 52 25.68 -25.59 1.32
N ARG A 53 26.97 -25.33 1.10
CA ARG A 53 28.07 -26.29 1.20
C ARG A 53 28.88 -26.17 2.50
N GLU A 54 28.46 -25.30 3.42
CA GLU A 54 29.18 -25.01 4.67
C GLU A 54 30.64 -24.53 4.48
N GLN A 55 30.93 -23.92 3.34
CA GLN A 55 32.26 -23.44 2.94
C GLN A 55 32.53 -21.98 3.34
N ILE A 56 31.78 -21.45 4.31
CA ILE A 56 32.00 -20.10 4.87
C ILE A 56 32.32 -20.23 6.35
N ILE A 57 33.25 -19.39 6.82
CA ILE A 57 33.52 -19.16 8.23
C ILE A 57 33.40 -17.66 8.53
N PHE A 58 32.96 -17.32 9.73
CA PHE A 58 32.89 -15.93 10.19
C PHE A 58 33.90 -15.73 11.32
N PRO A 59 35.11 -15.20 11.07
CA PRO A 59 36.13 -15.02 12.11
C PRO A 59 35.73 -13.96 13.14
N ASP A 60 36.24 -14.12 14.37
CA ASP A 60 35.97 -13.23 15.51
C ASP A 60 36.69 -11.88 15.38
N GLU A 61 37.91 -11.91 14.84
CA GLU A 61 38.75 -10.73 14.67
C GLU A 61 38.51 -10.07 13.31
N LEU A 62 38.29 -8.76 13.32
CA LEU A 62 38.12 -7.95 12.11
C LEU A 62 39.44 -7.30 11.72
N PRO A 63 40.07 -7.68 10.58
CA PRO A 63 41.28 -7.01 10.10
C PRO A 63 41.03 -5.54 9.72
N GLY A 64 42.13 -4.81 9.50
CA GLY A 64 42.09 -3.41 9.07
C GLY A 64 41.40 -3.23 7.71
N ASN A 65 40.71 -2.10 7.51
CA ASN A 65 40.01 -1.83 6.25
C ASN A 65 40.99 -1.53 5.12
N LEU A 66 40.83 -2.21 3.98
CA LEU A 66 41.57 -1.91 2.77
C LEU A 66 41.07 -0.56 2.21
N SER A 67 41.82 0.51 2.45
CA SER A 67 41.51 1.83 1.90
C SER A 67 42.30 2.05 0.61
N LEU A 68 41.63 1.91 -0.54
CA LEU A 68 42.22 2.16 -1.87
C LEU A 68 41.60 3.42 -2.50
N PRO A 69 42.05 4.63 -2.14
CA PRO A 69 41.54 5.85 -2.74
C PRO A 69 41.83 5.87 -4.26
N GLY A 70 40.78 6.02 -5.07
CA GLY A 70 40.89 6.22 -6.52
C GLY A 70 41.00 4.95 -7.39
N LEU A 71 40.98 3.75 -6.80
CA LEU A 71 40.96 2.48 -7.54
C LEU A 71 39.54 1.90 -7.59
N ASN A 72 39.19 1.23 -8.69
CA ASN A 72 37.96 0.45 -8.84
C ASN A 72 38.28 -1.06 -8.75
N PRO A 73 38.49 -1.60 -7.54
CA PRO A 73 38.69 -3.03 -7.35
C PRO A 73 37.44 -3.82 -7.78
N ARG A 74 37.63 -4.89 -8.55
CA ARG A 74 36.58 -5.83 -8.96
C ARG A 74 36.87 -7.19 -8.34
N LEU A 75 35.86 -7.77 -7.68
CA LEU A 75 35.93 -9.13 -7.19
C LEU A 75 35.55 -10.09 -8.31
N GLU A 76 36.50 -10.91 -8.73
CA GLU A 76 36.29 -12.04 -9.62
C GLU A 76 36.13 -13.30 -8.76
N PHE A 77 35.04 -14.04 -8.99
CA PHE A 77 34.72 -15.25 -8.23
C PHE A 77 34.30 -16.35 -9.20
N GLU A 78 34.91 -17.52 -9.17
CA GLU A 78 34.64 -18.62 -10.08
C GLU A 78 34.58 -19.95 -9.32
N PHE A 79 33.69 -20.86 -9.75
CA PHE A 79 33.67 -22.23 -9.26
C PHE A 79 34.43 -23.11 -10.26
N ILE A 80 35.50 -23.76 -9.80
CA ILE A 80 36.36 -24.60 -10.65
C ILE A 80 35.83 -26.05 -10.67
N ALA A 81 35.34 -26.54 -9.54
CA ALA A 81 34.76 -27.88 -9.38
C ALA A 81 33.70 -27.93 -8.26
N GLU A 82 33.15 -29.11 -7.96
CA GLU A 82 32.07 -29.29 -6.97
C GLU A 82 32.41 -28.73 -5.58
N ASN A 83 33.68 -28.73 -5.17
CA ASN A 83 34.13 -28.20 -3.87
C ASN A 83 35.20 -27.11 -3.99
N GLU A 84 35.50 -26.64 -5.20
CA GLU A 84 36.62 -25.76 -5.47
C GLU A 84 36.15 -24.42 -6.03
N PHE A 85 36.61 -23.31 -5.44
CA PHE A 85 36.31 -21.97 -5.92
C PHE A 85 37.56 -21.08 -5.90
N LEU A 86 37.62 -20.13 -6.83
CA LEU A 86 38.66 -19.12 -6.93
C LEU A 86 38.03 -17.75 -6.71
N ALA A 87 38.62 -16.96 -5.81
CA ALA A 87 38.23 -15.57 -5.57
C ALA A 87 39.46 -14.65 -5.64
N THR A 88 39.42 -13.64 -6.50
CA THR A 88 40.52 -12.70 -6.76
C THR A 88 40.00 -11.26 -6.82
N VAL A 89 40.80 -10.29 -6.38
CA VAL A 89 40.46 -8.86 -6.53
C VAL A 89 41.35 -8.28 -7.63
N SER A 90 40.77 -8.04 -8.80
CA SER A 90 41.47 -7.34 -9.88
C SER A 90 41.35 -5.83 -9.69
N LEU A 91 42.48 -5.11 -9.76
CA LEU A 91 42.49 -3.66 -9.81
C LEU A 91 42.40 -3.21 -11.25
N ASN A 92 41.24 -2.71 -11.68
CA ASN A 92 41.12 -2.07 -12.99
C ASN A 92 41.91 -0.75 -12.97
N ARG A 93 43.16 -0.80 -13.44
CA ARG A 93 43.96 0.40 -13.72
C ARG A 93 43.36 1.12 -14.92
N GLY A 94 42.79 2.29 -14.69
CA GLY A 94 42.49 3.21 -15.78
C GLY A 94 43.80 3.66 -16.43
N LYS A 95 44.17 3.07 -17.57
CA LYS A 95 45.16 3.58 -18.56
C LYS A 95 46.35 4.40 -18.02
N THR A 96 47.10 3.92 -17.04
CA THR A 96 48.41 4.52 -16.71
C THR A 96 49.46 3.44 -16.46
N ASP A 97 50.55 3.57 -17.23
CA ASP A 97 51.75 2.72 -17.26
C ASP A 97 52.58 2.91 -15.98
N ASP A 98 52.23 2.21 -14.91
CA ASP A 98 53.12 2.12 -13.74
C ASP A 98 53.30 0.66 -13.31
N THR A 99 54.48 0.09 -13.50
CA THR A 99 54.79 -1.34 -13.39
C THR A 99 54.84 -1.91 -11.97
N SER A 100 54.46 -1.15 -10.94
CA SER A 100 54.37 -1.61 -9.55
C SER A 100 53.03 -2.32 -9.26
N GLY A 101 52.84 -3.51 -9.84
CA GLY A 101 51.62 -4.30 -9.77
C GLY A 101 51.38 -4.97 -8.41
N HIS A 102 50.78 -4.25 -7.46
CA HIS A 102 50.24 -4.90 -6.25
C HIS A 102 49.04 -5.78 -6.62
N THR A 103 49.22 -7.10 -6.57
CA THR A 103 48.15 -8.08 -6.77
C THR A 103 47.43 -8.32 -5.45
N TYR A 104 46.09 -8.25 -5.46
CA TYR A 104 45.25 -8.49 -4.29
C TYR A 104 44.49 -9.82 -4.49
N ARG A 105 44.62 -10.77 -3.55
CA ARG A 105 43.99 -12.10 -3.66
C ARG A 105 43.13 -12.41 -2.44
N ILE A 106 42.12 -13.26 -2.61
CA ILE A 106 41.21 -13.75 -1.55
C ILE A 106 41.42 -15.28 -1.32
N SER A 107 42.44 -15.87 -1.94
CA SER A 107 42.45 -17.26 -2.44
C SER A 107 42.27 -18.40 -1.43
N ALA A 108 41.74 -19.52 -1.96
CA ALA A 108 41.70 -20.84 -1.33
C ALA A 108 42.57 -21.91 -2.04
N PHE A 109 43.35 -21.60 -3.10
CA PHE A 109 43.92 -22.62 -4.02
C PHE A 109 45.40 -22.49 -4.42
N ASP A 110 46.20 -21.70 -3.71
CA ASP A 110 47.64 -21.54 -4.04
C ASP A 110 48.46 -21.70 -2.75
N ASP A 111 49.40 -22.67 -2.74
CA ASP A 111 50.27 -23.09 -1.62
C ASP A 111 51.11 -21.95 -1.01
N THR A 112 50.98 -20.74 -1.54
CA THR A 112 51.80 -19.57 -1.23
C THR A 112 51.12 -18.57 -0.28
N ILE A 113 49.79 -18.62 -0.10
CA ILE A 113 49.08 -17.72 0.85
C ILE A 113 48.85 -18.47 2.17
N PRO A 114 49.19 -17.90 3.34
CA PRO A 114 48.89 -18.51 4.63
C PRO A 114 47.38 -18.40 4.92
N ASN A 115 46.62 -19.39 4.45
CA ASN A 115 45.25 -19.61 4.89
C ASN A 115 45.17 -20.97 5.56
N ASP A 116 45.45 -21.02 6.87
CA ASP A 116 45.39 -22.25 7.68
C ASP A 116 43.98 -22.91 7.69
N ALA A 117 42.97 -22.26 7.11
CA ALA A 117 41.57 -22.72 7.03
C ALA A 117 41.14 -23.15 5.62
N GLU A 118 42.09 -23.59 4.76
CA GLU A 118 42.01 -23.88 3.30
C GLU A 118 40.65 -24.32 2.71
N ALA A 119 39.78 -25.01 3.45
CA ALA A 119 38.46 -25.45 3.00
C ALA A 119 37.31 -24.41 3.11
N LYS A 120 37.46 -23.28 3.82
CA LYS A 120 36.37 -22.31 4.05
C LYS A 120 36.77 -20.86 3.78
N LEU A 121 35.88 -20.10 3.13
CA LEU A 121 36.03 -18.66 2.88
C LEU A 121 35.72 -17.84 4.15
N PRO A 122 36.66 -17.05 4.68
CA PRO A 122 36.35 -16.10 5.73
C PRO A 122 35.46 -14.97 5.18
N VAL A 123 34.37 -14.67 5.88
CA VAL A 123 33.45 -13.57 5.55
C VAL A 123 33.26 -12.69 6.77
N TYR A 124 33.28 -11.37 6.57
CA TYR A 124 33.14 -10.37 7.64
C TYR A 124 31.84 -9.57 7.49
N CYS A 125 31.16 -9.35 8.62
CA CYS A 125 29.97 -8.51 8.71
C CYS A 125 30.16 -7.34 9.67
N ALA A 126 31.11 -6.44 9.37
CA ALA A 126 31.60 -5.43 10.31
C ALA A 126 30.51 -4.53 10.92
N LYS A 127 29.54 -4.06 10.11
CA LYS A 127 28.44 -3.24 10.64
C LYS A 127 27.52 -4.01 11.59
N LEU A 128 27.33 -5.30 11.33
CA LEU A 128 26.51 -6.16 12.18
C LEU A 128 27.21 -6.56 13.46
N HIS A 129 28.54 -6.67 13.44
CA HIS A 129 29.34 -7.00 14.62
C HIS A 129 29.08 -5.99 15.76
N GLU A 130 29.13 -4.69 15.48
CA GLU A 130 28.82 -3.65 16.46
C GLU A 130 27.36 -3.68 16.96
N LEU A 131 26.42 -3.95 16.04
CA LEU A 131 24.99 -4.04 16.37
C LEU A 131 24.67 -5.28 17.22
N LEU A 132 25.38 -6.38 16.96
CA LEU A 132 25.22 -7.65 17.66
C LEU A 132 25.58 -7.52 19.13
N ASP A 133 26.71 -6.88 19.46
CA ASP A 133 27.16 -6.73 20.84
C ASP A 133 26.14 -5.98 21.71
N VAL A 134 25.58 -4.89 21.18
CA VAL A 134 24.56 -4.10 21.88
C VAL A 134 23.27 -4.91 22.04
N ALA A 135 22.82 -5.59 20.99
CA ALA A 135 21.62 -6.43 21.06
C ALA A 135 21.78 -7.57 22.08
N ARG A 136 22.93 -8.26 22.07
CA ARG A 136 23.23 -9.39 22.96
C ARG A 136 23.20 -9.00 24.43
N ARG A 137 23.71 -7.81 24.77
CA ARG A 137 23.60 -7.27 26.14
C ARG A 137 22.16 -7.05 26.58
N SER A 138 21.23 -6.84 25.66
CA SER A 138 19.84 -6.51 25.99
C SER A 138 18.95 -7.73 26.15
N PHE A 139 19.07 -8.76 25.31
CA PHE A 139 18.30 -9.99 25.50
C PHE A 139 18.99 -10.98 26.44
N GLY A 140 20.30 -10.87 26.68
CA GLY A 140 21.03 -11.75 27.60
C GLY A 140 20.86 -13.22 27.22
N ASP A 141 20.41 -14.04 28.17
CA ASP A 141 20.13 -15.47 27.98
C ASP A 141 18.68 -15.75 27.55
N GLN A 142 17.88 -14.71 27.24
CA GLN A 142 16.48 -14.90 26.85
C GLN A 142 16.38 -15.53 25.45
N PRO A 143 15.38 -16.38 25.20
CA PRO A 143 15.17 -16.99 23.88
C PRO A 143 14.96 -15.93 22.80
N VAL A 144 15.73 -16.03 21.71
CA VAL A 144 15.68 -15.09 20.57
C VAL A 144 15.42 -15.82 19.27
N ALA A 145 14.52 -15.28 18.45
CA ALA A 145 14.40 -15.63 17.03
C ALA A 145 14.94 -14.46 16.21
N VAL A 146 15.67 -14.76 15.13
CA VAL A 146 16.23 -13.77 14.22
C VAL A 146 15.60 -13.92 12.83
N VAL A 147 15.09 -12.82 12.29
CA VAL A 147 14.58 -12.75 10.92
C VAL A 147 15.28 -11.62 10.18
N VAL A 148 16.03 -11.99 9.15
CA VAL A 148 16.70 -11.06 8.25
C VAL A 148 15.80 -10.77 7.04
N LEU A 149 15.60 -9.50 6.73
CA LEU A 149 14.70 -9.06 5.68
C LEU A 149 15.48 -8.88 4.37
N GLY A 150 15.17 -9.73 3.39
CA GLY A 150 15.82 -9.80 2.09
C GLY A 150 14.98 -9.30 0.91
N THR A 151 15.60 -9.23 -0.25
CA THR A 151 14.98 -8.87 -1.54
C THR A 151 15.38 -9.88 -2.61
N LYS A 152 14.41 -10.43 -3.34
CA LYS A 152 14.62 -11.42 -4.42
C LYS A 152 13.93 -10.97 -5.70
N ARG A 153 14.56 -10.04 -6.42
CA ARG A 153 14.06 -9.42 -7.66
C ARG A 153 14.78 -9.95 -8.91
N ASP A 154 14.18 -9.79 -10.08
CA ASP A 154 14.80 -10.19 -11.36
C ASP A 154 15.81 -9.12 -11.84
N GLU A 155 16.99 -9.55 -12.25
CA GLU A 155 18.14 -8.70 -12.69
C GLU A 155 17.84 -7.74 -13.86
N ARG A 156 16.74 -7.94 -14.60
CA ARG A 156 16.48 -7.27 -15.89
C ARG A 156 15.51 -6.11 -15.83
N ALA A 157 14.91 -5.80 -14.68
CA ALA A 157 13.83 -4.82 -14.64
C ALA A 157 14.10 -3.71 -13.64
N ASN A 158 14.58 -2.57 -14.15
CA ASN A 158 14.46 -1.26 -13.52
C ASN A 158 14.79 -1.25 -12.02
N GLU A 159 15.96 -1.78 -11.66
CA GLU A 159 16.47 -1.67 -10.29
C GLU A 159 16.67 -0.19 -9.95
N SER A 160 16.09 0.25 -8.84
CA SER A 160 16.34 1.60 -8.33
C SER A 160 17.82 1.70 -7.96
N GLU A 161 18.54 2.73 -8.45
CA GLU A 161 19.99 2.92 -8.20
C GLU A 161 20.36 2.91 -6.70
N ASN A 162 19.37 3.10 -5.82
CA ASN A 162 19.52 3.21 -4.38
C ASN A 162 19.02 1.99 -3.60
N GLU A 163 18.46 0.98 -4.24
CA GLU A 163 17.91 -0.19 -3.55
C GLU A 163 18.99 -1.24 -3.24
N PRO A 164 19.13 -1.69 -1.98
CA PRO A 164 20.11 -2.69 -1.64
C PRO A 164 19.72 -4.09 -2.11
N ILE A 165 20.61 -4.74 -2.85
CA ILE A 165 20.61 -6.19 -3.08
C ILE A 165 20.99 -6.88 -1.76
N ALA A 166 20.06 -7.66 -1.20
CA ALA A 166 20.18 -8.16 0.16
C ALA A 166 21.11 -9.38 0.27
N SER A 167 21.98 -9.35 1.27
CA SER A 167 22.84 -10.43 1.78
C SER A 167 22.14 -11.28 2.84
N ALA A 168 20.80 -11.26 2.84
CA ALA A 168 19.97 -11.74 3.93
C ALA A 168 20.32 -13.16 4.44
N PRO A 169 20.50 -14.18 3.57
CA PRO A 169 20.88 -15.52 4.02
C PRO A 169 22.28 -15.58 4.68
N LEU A 170 23.25 -14.81 4.19
CA LEU A 170 24.61 -14.72 4.78
C LEU A 170 24.56 -14.05 6.14
N VAL A 171 23.79 -12.99 6.27
CA VAL A 171 23.59 -12.31 7.54
C VAL A 171 22.83 -13.20 8.52
N ALA A 172 21.82 -13.94 8.05
CA ALA A 172 21.07 -14.87 8.88
C ALA A 172 21.99 -15.99 9.39
N ARG A 173 22.88 -16.51 8.54
CA ARG A 173 23.87 -17.52 8.95
C ARG A 173 24.90 -16.94 9.92
N PHE A 174 25.45 -15.76 9.65
CA PHE A 174 26.34 -15.05 10.57
C PHE A 174 25.71 -14.89 11.95
N LEU A 175 24.46 -14.43 12.01
CA LEU A 175 23.73 -14.25 13.27
C LEU A 175 23.43 -15.60 13.94
N ALA A 176 23.19 -16.67 13.16
CA ALA A 176 23.02 -18.02 13.70
C ALA A 176 24.28 -18.48 14.43
N ASP A 177 25.42 -18.43 13.74
CA ASP A 177 26.70 -18.87 14.29
C ASP A 177 27.08 -18.03 15.52
N ARG A 178 26.87 -16.71 15.46
CA ARG A 178 27.25 -15.77 16.53
C ARG A 178 26.40 -15.83 17.78
N LEU A 179 25.13 -16.18 17.63
CA LEU A 179 24.17 -16.29 18.73
C LEU A 179 23.90 -17.73 19.14
N ASN A 180 24.62 -18.69 18.55
CA ASN A 180 24.42 -20.13 18.75
C ASN A 180 22.95 -20.54 18.52
N LEU A 181 22.39 -20.09 17.39
CA LEU A 181 21.03 -20.38 16.95
C LEU A 181 21.05 -21.39 15.81
N GLU A 182 19.96 -22.13 15.65
CA GLU A 182 19.75 -22.97 14.48
C GLU A 182 19.50 -22.12 13.24
N PHE A 183 20.33 -22.29 12.20
CA PHE A 183 20.09 -21.65 10.92
C PHE A 183 19.02 -22.41 10.13
N GLN A 184 17.89 -21.76 9.88
CA GLN A 184 16.80 -22.35 9.09
C GLN A 184 16.81 -21.82 7.66
N ASN A 185 17.12 -22.69 6.71
CA ASN A 185 17.03 -22.39 5.29
C ASN A 185 15.60 -22.59 4.79
N ASN A 186 14.92 -21.46 4.57
CA ASN A 186 13.56 -21.36 4.05
C ASN A 186 13.51 -20.81 2.62
N GLN A 187 14.66 -20.70 1.94
CA GLN A 187 14.76 -20.18 0.57
C GLN A 187 14.11 -18.80 0.35
N GLY A 188 14.01 -17.98 1.41
CA GLY A 188 13.37 -16.67 1.41
C GLY A 188 11.85 -16.67 1.58
N GLU A 189 11.25 -17.84 1.79
CA GLU A 189 9.83 -17.99 2.12
C GLU A 189 9.54 -17.73 3.60
N ILE A 190 8.31 -17.36 3.95
CA ILE A 190 7.95 -17.26 5.37
C ILE A 190 7.90 -18.69 5.93
N PRO A 191 8.65 -19.01 7.00
CA PRO A 191 8.66 -20.37 7.55
C PRO A 191 7.28 -20.73 8.11
N GLU A 192 6.95 -22.02 8.16
CA GLU A 192 5.69 -22.50 8.73
C GLU A 192 5.63 -22.27 10.25
N VAL A 193 6.79 -22.38 10.92
CA VAL A 193 6.97 -22.15 12.35
C VAL A 193 8.19 -21.28 12.54
N LEU A 194 8.09 -20.27 13.41
CA LEU A 194 9.22 -19.40 13.78
C LEU A 194 9.45 -19.51 15.30
N SER A 195 10.26 -20.49 15.69
CA SER A 195 10.55 -20.80 17.08
C SER A 195 11.69 -19.94 17.65
N PRO A 196 11.72 -19.68 18.97
CA PRO A 196 12.91 -19.14 19.61
C PRO A 196 14.10 -20.10 19.42
N GLY A 197 15.31 -19.55 19.31
CA GLY A 197 16.53 -20.32 19.07
C GLY A 197 16.88 -20.46 17.58
N THR A 198 16.17 -19.80 16.67
CA THR A 198 16.40 -19.92 15.22
C THR A 198 16.82 -18.60 14.58
N SER A 199 17.59 -18.68 13.50
CA SER A 199 17.91 -17.56 12.62
C SER A 199 17.57 -17.89 11.18
N THR A 200 16.83 -17.02 10.51
CA THR A 200 16.35 -17.23 9.14
C THR A 200 16.23 -15.91 8.38
N TRP A 201 15.86 -15.96 7.10
CA TRP A 201 15.62 -14.77 6.28
C TRP A 201 14.30 -14.84 5.52
N VAL A 202 13.68 -13.71 5.24
CA VAL A 202 12.43 -13.64 4.45
C VAL A 202 12.59 -12.60 3.35
N ASP A 203 12.24 -12.97 2.13
CA ASP A 203 12.19 -12.03 1.01
C ASP A 203 10.93 -11.20 1.10
N ILE A 204 11.09 -9.95 1.57
CA ILE A 204 10.00 -9.01 1.76
C ILE A 204 9.57 -8.35 0.44
N LEU A 205 10.47 -8.26 -0.54
CA LEU A 205 10.19 -7.88 -1.93
C LEU A 205 10.57 -9.02 -2.87
N ARG A 206 9.71 -9.31 -3.85
CA ARG A 206 9.84 -10.47 -4.75
C ARG A 206 9.59 -10.11 -6.22
N GLY A 207 10.30 -10.78 -7.12
CA GLY A 207 10.12 -10.68 -8.57
C GLY A 207 10.28 -9.26 -9.09
N GLN A 208 9.17 -8.63 -9.46
CA GLN A 208 9.11 -7.30 -10.08
C GLN A 208 8.70 -6.18 -9.11
N GLU A 209 8.37 -6.52 -7.86
CA GLU A 209 7.91 -5.56 -6.84
C GLU A 209 8.95 -4.47 -6.54
N ARG A 210 8.53 -3.20 -6.55
CA ARG A 210 9.38 -2.07 -6.15
C ARG A 210 8.99 -1.53 -4.78
N ALA A 211 9.96 -1.08 -4.00
CA ALA A 211 9.72 -0.54 -2.67
C ALA A 211 8.81 0.71 -2.69
N GLU A 212 8.78 1.43 -3.81
CA GLU A 212 7.96 2.62 -4.04
C GLU A 212 6.51 2.27 -4.44
N ASP A 213 6.24 1.06 -4.94
CA ASP A 213 4.92 0.67 -5.43
C ASP A 213 3.95 0.36 -4.29
N SER A 214 2.73 0.88 -4.36
CA SER A 214 1.72 0.69 -3.31
C SER A 214 1.34 -0.78 -3.09
N ASP A 215 1.20 -1.56 -4.16
CA ASP A 215 0.85 -2.98 -4.08
C ASP A 215 1.98 -3.82 -3.48
N ALA A 216 3.23 -3.47 -3.80
CA ALA A 216 4.41 -4.10 -3.22
C ALA A 216 4.51 -3.79 -1.72
N GLN A 217 4.29 -2.54 -1.31
CA GLN A 217 4.25 -2.17 0.11
C GLN A 217 3.15 -2.93 0.86
N ARG A 218 1.96 -3.09 0.27
CA ARG A 218 0.87 -3.89 0.85
C ARG A 218 1.29 -5.36 1.03
N SER A 219 1.97 -5.92 0.03
CA SER A 219 2.52 -7.28 0.12
C SER A 219 3.60 -7.40 1.22
N VAL A 220 4.46 -6.39 1.38
CA VAL A 220 5.44 -6.31 2.48
C VAL A 220 4.72 -6.29 3.84
N VAL A 221 3.69 -5.45 3.99
CA VAL A 221 2.87 -5.37 5.23
C VAL A 221 2.30 -6.74 5.59
N ASN A 222 1.70 -7.42 4.61
CA ASN A 222 1.13 -8.75 4.82
C ASN A 222 2.17 -9.80 5.22
N ARG A 223 3.34 -9.80 4.54
CA ARG A 223 4.44 -10.73 4.84
C ARG A 223 5.00 -10.52 6.24
N LEU A 224 5.30 -9.28 6.61
CA LEU A 224 5.84 -8.94 7.93
C LEU A 224 4.85 -9.20 9.06
N SER A 225 3.57 -8.83 8.85
CA SER A 225 2.51 -9.14 9.81
C SER A 225 2.37 -10.64 10.03
N ARG A 226 2.50 -11.45 8.98
CA ARG A 226 2.48 -12.91 9.09
C ARG A 226 3.68 -13.45 9.88
N VAL A 227 4.90 -12.95 9.62
CA VAL A 227 6.10 -13.32 10.40
C VAL A 227 5.90 -13.05 11.88
N ILE A 228 5.42 -11.86 12.24
CA ILE A 228 5.19 -11.48 13.65
C ILE A 228 4.11 -12.35 14.29
N ARG A 229 3.01 -12.63 13.58
CA ARG A 229 1.96 -13.52 14.08
C ARG A 229 2.45 -14.94 14.30
N LEU A 230 3.26 -15.49 13.40
CA LEU A 230 3.81 -16.84 13.53
C LEU A 230 4.73 -16.94 14.75
N TRP A 231 5.64 -15.99 14.91
CA TRP A 231 6.48 -15.92 16.11
C TRP A 231 5.65 -15.77 17.39
N ASN A 232 4.61 -14.93 17.38
CA ASN A 232 3.78 -14.67 18.56
C ASN A 232 2.79 -15.81 18.87
N SER A 233 2.51 -16.72 17.94
CA SER A 233 1.46 -17.75 18.08
C SER A 233 1.70 -18.76 19.20
N GLY A 234 2.91 -18.82 19.77
CA GLY A 234 3.26 -19.67 20.91
C GLY A 234 3.73 -18.90 22.16
N ILE A 235 3.54 -17.58 22.21
CA ILE A 235 4.08 -16.70 23.26
C ILE A 235 2.92 -16.00 23.97
N SER A 236 3.03 -15.82 25.30
CA SER A 236 2.05 -15.02 26.05
C SER A 236 2.09 -13.56 25.57
N PRO A 237 0.93 -12.91 25.28
CA PRO A 237 0.86 -11.58 24.66
C PRO A 237 1.74 -10.50 25.31
N ASP A 238 1.98 -10.60 26.62
CA ASP A 238 2.72 -9.59 27.40
C ASP A 238 4.23 -9.87 27.49
N THR A 239 4.72 -10.93 26.86
CA THR A 239 6.11 -11.41 27.03
C THR A 239 6.99 -11.27 25.79
N GLY A 240 6.42 -10.81 24.67
CA GLY A 240 7.13 -10.64 23.41
C GLY A 240 7.76 -9.25 23.27
N LYS A 241 9.05 -9.21 22.93
CA LYS A 241 9.77 -7.97 22.55
C LYS A 241 10.36 -8.10 21.15
N ILE A 242 10.27 -7.04 20.36
CA ILE A 242 10.84 -6.96 19.02
C ILE A 242 11.97 -5.93 19.00
N PHE A 243 13.15 -6.36 18.57
CA PHE A 243 14.24 -5.45 18.20
C PHE A 243 14.24 -5.21 16.70
N VAL A 244 14.13 -3.94 16.29
CA VAL A 244 14.20 -3.55 14.88
C VAL A 244 15.51 -2.80 14.63
N THR A 245 16.35 -3.34 13.76
CA THR A 245 17.56 -2.63 13.30
C THR A 245 17.18 -1.60 12.24
N THR A 246 17.39 -0.31 12.51
CA THR A 246 17.05 0.81 11.61
C THR A 246 18.22 1.25 10.72
N SER A 247 19.43 0.79 11.05
CA SER A 247 20.66 1.05 10.33
C SER A 247 20.82 0.06 9.16
N GLY A 248 20.94 0.59 7.93
CA GLY A 248 20.89 -0.22 6.69
C GLY A 248 19.49 -0.34 6.07
N GLY A 249 19.34 -1.14 5.01
CA GLY A 249 18.05 -1.48 4.43
C GLY A 249 17.47 -0.53 3.38
N ILE A 250 16.21 -0.79 3.01
CA ILE A 250 15.48 -0.16 1.90
C ILE A 250 14.79 1.12 2.40
N PRO A 251 15.23 2.33 2.03
CA PRO A 251 14.75 3.56 2.67
C PRO A 251 13.22 3.73 2.65
N PRO A 252 12.50 3.47 1.53
CA PRO A 252 11.03 3.54 1.51
C PRO A 252 10.33 2.60 2.50
N LEU A 253 10.95 1.48 2.89
CA LEU A 253 10.33 0.49 3.77
C LEU A 253 10.67 0.70 5.24
N LYS A 254 11.68 1.52 5.59
CA LYS A 254 12.08 1.73 6.99
C LYS A 254 10.91 2.11 7.92
N PRO A 255 10.00 3.02 7.54
CA PRO A 255 8.85 3.33 8.38
C PRO A 255 7.94 2.10 8.60
N LEU A 256 7.77 1.26 7.59
CA LEU A 256 6.96 0.04 7.69
C LEU A 256 7.59 -0.96 8.65
N LEU A 257 8.92 -1.12 8.61
CA LEU A 257 9.65 -2.04 9.49
C LEU A 257 9.52 -1.69 10.97
N GLU A 258 9.39 -0.40 11.30
CA GLU A 258 9.14 0.06 12.67
C GLU A 258 7.65 -0.08 13.05
N ARG A 259 6.74 0.27 12.12
CA ARG A 259 5.30 0.41 12.40
C ARG A 259 4.52 -0.89 12.43
N ILE A 260 4.87 -1.87 11.59
CA ILE A 260 4.14 -3.14 11.54
C ILE A 260 4.30 -3.90 12.88
N PRO A 261 5.51 -4.05 13.45
CA PRO A 261 5.68 -4.58 14.81
C PRO A 261 4.85 -3.85 15.87
N ALA A 262 4.88 -2.51 15.86
CA ALA A 262 4.15 -1.70 16.82
C ALA A 262 2.63 -1.86 16.71
N THR A 263 2.12 -2.01 15.47
CA THR A 263 0.70 -2.28 15.22
C THR A 263 0.31 -3.69 15.68
N CYS A 264 1.18 -4.68 15.49
CA CYS A 264 0.88 -6.07 15.85
C CYS A 264 0.91 -6.33 17.36
N LEU A 265 1.81 -5.66 18.12
CA LEU A 265 2.10 -6.00 19.52
C LEU A 265 2.09 -4.82 20.49
N GLY A 266 1.83 -3.60 19.98
CA GLY A 266 1.96 -2.36 20.74
C GLY A 266 3.37 -1.76 20.69
N GLN A 267 3.43 -0.44 20.74
CA GLN A 267 4.66 0.35 20.65
C GLN A 267 5.67 0.00 21.76
N GLN A 268 5.19 -0.25 22.97
CA GLN A 268 6.02 -0.65 24.12
C GLN A 268 6.79 -1.95 23.90
N SER A 269 6.33 -2.79 22.96
CA SER A 269 6.94 -4.06 22.64
C SER A 269 8.09 -3.93 21.63
N VAL A 270 8.34 -2.72 21.09
CA VAL A 270 9.33 -2.48 20.03
C VAL A 270 10.47 -1.60 20.51
N ASP A 271 11.68 -2.11 20.36
CA ASP A 271 12.91 -1.41 20.66
C ASP A 271 13.74 -1.26 19.37
N LEU A 272 14.25 -0.06 19.11
CA LEU A 272 15.00 0.26 17.91
C LEU A 272 16.49 0.18 18.20
N LEU A 273 17.22 -0.53 17.34
CA LEU A 273 18.68 -0.57 17.37
C LEU A 273 19.23 0.44 16.36
N ASP A 274 19.59 1.61 16.87
CA ASP A 274 19.91 2.79 16.07
C ASP A 274 21.41 3.15 16.13
N LYS A 275 21.93 3.57 14.98
CA LYS A 275 23.27 4.13 14.81
C LYS A 275 23.13 5.41 14.00
N SER A 276 22.95 6.54 14.70
CA SER A 276 22.58 7.83 14.11
C SER A 276 23.62 8.42 13.14
N ALA A 277 24.89 8.02 13.25
CA ALA A 277 25.97 8.42 12.35
C ALA A 277 27.07 7.33 12.28
N LYS A 278 27.92 7.35 11.24
CA LYS A 278 29.00 6.36 11.04
C LYS A 278 29.93 6.22 12.26
N SER A 279 30.17 7.30 13.00
CA SER A 279 31.03 7.36 14.19
C SER A 279 30.26 7.35 15.52
N ALA A 280 28.93 7.39 15.49
CA ALA A 280 28.13 7.39 16.72
C ALA A 280 28.07 5.98 17.32
N PRO A 281 28.03 5.84 18.65
CA PRO A 281 27.82 4.56 19.29
C PRO A 281 26.42 4.04 18.95
N THR A 282 26.34 2.73 18.70
CA THR A 282 25.06 2.03 18.59
C THR A 282 24.33 2.09 19.93
N LYS A 283 23.04 2.41 19.92
CA LYS A 283 22.20 2.42 21.11
C LYS A 283 20.85 1.76 20.85
N ILE A 284 20.26 1.23 21.91
CA ILE A 284 18.86 0.81 21.92
C ILE A 284 18.03 2.02 22.33
N VAL A 285 17.02 2.33 21.53
CA VAL A 285 16.07 3.40 21.79
C VAL A 285 14.70 2.79 21.79
N GLN A 286 13.92 3.02 22.85
CA GLN A 286 12.53 2.61 22.84
C GLN A 286 11.82 3.32 21.69
N LEU A 287 11.01 2.60 20.92
CA LEU A 287 10.20 3.23 19.91
C LEU A 287 9.28 4.25 20.59
N ASN A 288 9.51 5.54 20.37
CA ASN A 288 8.65 6.60 20.86
C ASN A 288 8.08 7.46 19.74
N TYR A 289 6.78 7.29 19.49
CA TYR A 289 6.05 8.07 18.49
C TYR A 289 5.70 9.49 18.94
N THR A 290 5.80 9.83 20.23
CA THR A 290 5.63 11.22 20.69
C THR A 290 6.90 12.07 20.56
N ASP A 291 8.10 11.47 20.64
CA ASP A 291 9.38 12.20 20.54
C ASP A 291 9.92 12.32 19.11
N ARG A 292 9.52 11.41 18.22
CA ARG A 292 9.79 11.53 16.80
C ARG A 292 8.65 12.34 16.15
N VAL A 293 8.91 13.06 15.07
CA VAL A 293 7.99 13.89 14.24
C VAL A 293 6.84 13.03 13.59
N ILE A 294 6.44 11.94 14.23
CA ILE A 294 5.89 10.72 13.65
C ILE A 294 4.40 10.52 13.92
N GLU A 295 3.76 11.22 14.87
CA GLU A 295 2.30 11.10 15.01
C GLU A 295 1.61 11.50 13.69
N GLN A 296 2.04 12.62 13.09
CA GLN A 296 1.56 13.05 11.78
C GLN A 296 1.86 12.03 10.68
N GLU A 297 3.08 11.50 10.59
CA GLU A 297 3.45 10.52 9.56
C GLU A 297 2.79 9.14 9.77
N THR A 298 2.48 8.78 11.02
CA THR A 298 1.80 7.54 11.41
C THR A 298 0.33 7.62 11.07
N ILE A 299 -0.30 8.75 11.40
CA ILE A 299 -1.70 9.01 11.03
C ILE A 299 -1.83 9.13 9.52
N ARG A 300 -0.86 9.76 8.85
CA ARG A 300 -0.78 9.81 7.38
C ARG A 300 -0.68 8.42 6.78
N PHE A 301 0.14 7.53 7.35
CA PHE A 301 0.21 6.13 6.93
C PHE A 301 -1.10 5.37 7.18
N HIS A 302 -1.70 5.48 8.37
CA HIS A 302 -2.99 4.84 8.64
C HIS A 302 -4.11 5.39 7.75
N CYS A 303 -4.06 6.66 7.39
CA CYS A 303 -4.96 7.27 6.42
C CYS A 303 -4.77 6.64 5.03
N ALA A 304 -3.52 6.48 4.58
CA ALA A 304 -3.22 5.79 3.31
C ALA A 304 -3.67 4.32 3.32
N GLU A 305 -3.48 3.60 4.42
CA GLU A 305 -3.95 2.22 4.56
C GLU A 305 -5.49 2.15 4.56
N ALA A 306 -6.16 3.05 5.26
CA ALA A 306 -7.62 3.13 5.25
C ALA A 306 -8.17 3.38 3.83
N LEU A 307 -7.55 4.29 3.07
CA LEU A 307 -7.89 4.51 1.65
C LEU A 307 -7.69 3.25 0.79
N ARG A 308 -6.59 2.52 1.02
CA ARG A 308 -6.25 1.27 0.33
C ARG A 308 -7.23 0.13 0.63
N GLU A 309 -7.76 0.10 1.84
CA GLU A 309 -8.77 -0.87 2.31
C GLU A 309 -10.21 -0.45 1.98
N LEU A 310 -10.38 0.69 1.29
CA LEU A 310 -11.67 1.31 0.98
C LEU A 310 -12.47 1.75 2.23
N ASP A 311 -11.80 1.92 3.38
CA ASP A 311 -12.38 2.49 4.60
C ASP A 311 -12.26 4.02 4.57
N TYR A 312 -13.11 4.64 3.76
CA TYR A 312 -13.10 6.09 3.56
C TYR A 312 -13.51 6.86 4.83
N VAL A 313 -14.32 6.27 5.72
CA VAL A 313 -14.70 6.91 6.99
C VAL A 313 -13.49 7.01 7.91
N ALA A 314 -12.71 5.93 8.07
CA ALA A 314 -11.49 5.97 8.86
C ALA A 314 -10.46 6.95 8.26
N ALA A 315 -10.28 6.93 6.93
CA ALA A 315 -9.39 7.86 6.25
C ALA A 315 -9.78 9.34 6.50
N TYR A 316 -11.07 9.66 6.36
CA TYR A 316 -11.58 11.00 6.67
C TYR A 316 -11.36 11.36 8.15
N GLY A 317 -11.70 10.46 9.08
CA GLY A 317 -11.55 10.68 10.51
C GLY A 317 -10.10 10.97 10.91
N LEU A 318 -9.15 10.23 10.35
CA LEU A 318 -7.72 10.42 10.55
C LEU A 318 -7.24 11.75 9.97
N ALA A 319 -7.61 12.05 8.73
CA ALA A 319 -7.23 13.30 8.07
C ALA A 319 -7.83 14.53 8.77
N SER A 320 -9.07 14.46 9.23
CA SER A 320 -9.81 15.58 9.84
C SER A 320 -9.13 16.18 11.09
N ARG A 321 -8.23 15.43 11.73
CA ARG A 321 -7.43 15.87 12.89
C ARG A 321 -6.30 16.85 12.50
N TYR A 322 -5.91 16.89 11.23
CA TYR A 322 -4.76 17.65 10.71
C TYR A 322 -5.12 18.60 9.57
N ARG A 323 -6.24 19.34 9.66
CA ARG A 323 -6.79 20.18 8.57
C ARG A 323 -5.85 21.26 8.01
N LYS A 324 -4.71 21.52 8.65
CA LYS A 324 -3.70 22.48 8.18
C LYS A 324 -2.75 21.89 7.14
N GLU A 325 -2.65 20.56 7.07
CA GLU A 325 -1.76 19.86 6.15
C GLU A 325 -2.40 19.70 4.76
N LEU A 326 -1.61 19.89 3.70
CA LEU A 326 -2.09 19.81 2.32
C LEU A 326 -2.71 18.44 1.98
N TRP A 327 -2.06 17.35 2.41
CA TRP A 327 -2.57 15.99 2.19
C TRP A 327 -3.90 15.75 2.92
N SER A 328 -4.05 16.29 4.13
CA SER A 328 -5.28 16.18 4.92
C SER A 328 -6.40 16.97 4.29
N GLN A 329 -6.13 18.18 3.81
CA GLN A 329 -7.11 19.01 3.10
C GLN A 329 -7.66 18.29 1.87
N ALA A 330 -6.80 17.66 1.06
CA ALA A 330 -7.24 16.90 -0.10
C ALA A 330 -8.21 15.76 0.29
N VAL A 331 -7.89 14.99 1.34
CA VAL A 331 -8.75 13.92 1.87
C VAL A 331 -10.07 14.48 2.39
N VAL A 332 -10.02 15.51 3.24
CA VAL A 332 -11.20 16.10 3.90
C VAL A 332 -12.13 16.78 2.89
N GLN A 333 -11.59 17.48 1.90
CA GLN A 333 -12.35 18.19 0.87
C GLN A 333 -13.09 17.20 -0.04
N LEU A 334 -12.39 16.15 -0.49
CA LEU A 334 -13.00 15.14 -1.36
C LEU A 334 -13.97 14.23 -0.59
N LEU A 335 -13.51 13.60 0.50
CA LEU A 335 -14.32 12.65 1.24
C LEU A 335 -15.42 13.32 2.06
N GLY A 336 -15.25 14.56 2.51
CA GLY A 336 -16.26 15.25 3.32
C GLY A 336 -17.61 15.38 2.63
N SER A 337 -17.63 15.75 1.34
CA SER A 337 -18.86 15.79 0.53
C SER A 337 -19.41 14.40 0.21
N LEU A 338 -18.52 13.45 -0.10
CA LEU A 338 -18.91 12.09 -0.48
C LEU A 338 -19.44 11.27 0.70
N LEU A 339 -18.99 11.56 1.91
CA LEU A 339 -19.43 10.93 3.16
C LEU A 339 -20.47 11.77 3.93
N GLU A 340 -20.74 12.99 3.47
CA GLU A 340 -21.71 13.91 4.08
C GLU A 340 -21.34 14.34 5.51
N LEU A 341 -20.04 14.45 5.76
CA LEU A 341 -19.47 14.80 7.06
C LEU A 341 -19.09 16.28 7.18
N GLY A 342 -19.44 17.11 6.20
CA GLY A 342 -19.22 18.56 6.24
C GLY A 342 -20.00 19.36 5.20
N ASP A 343 -20.02 20.67 5.36
CA ASP A 343 -20.77 21.61 4.52
C ASP A 343 -19.99 22.12 3.29
N LEU A 344 -18.77 21.61 3.08
CA LEU A 344 -17.94 22.01 1.96
C LEU A 344 -18.48 21.41 0.66
N PRO A 345 -18.53 22.17 -0.44
CA PRO A 345 -18.90 21.63 -1.74
C PRO A 345 -17.85 20.64 -2.24
N LEU A 346 -18.29 19.70 -3.09
CA LEU A 346 -17.39 18.75 -3.72
C LEU A 346 -16.52 19.49 -4.74
N GLU A 347 -15.23 19.55 -4.48
CA GLU A 347 -14.25 20.20 -5.37
C GLU A 347 -13.16 19.21 -5.76
N VAL A 348 -12.88 19.14 -7.06
CA VAL A 348 -11.84 18.27 -7.63
C VAL A 348 -10.98 19.12 -8.56
N ASN A 349 -9.67 19.19 -8.31
CA ASN A 349 -8.71 20.00 -9.09
C ASN A 349 -9.17 21.45 -9.26
N SER A 350 -9.63 22.08 -8.17
CA SER A 350 -10.18 23.45 -8.16
C SER A 350 -11.44 23.66 -9.02
N LYS A 351 -12.07 22.57 -9.51
CA LYS A 351 -13.37 22.61 -10.16
C LYS A 351 -14.44 22.12 -9.19
N ARG A 352 -15.44 22.96 -8.97
CA ARG A 352 -16.61 22.63 -8.17
C ARG A 352 -17.55 21.70 -8.95
N ILE A 353 -17.96 20.60 -8.33
CA ILE A 353 -18.95 19.67 -8.85
C ILE A 353 -20.32 20.05 -8.26
N ASP A 354 -21.04 20.92 -8.97
CA ASP A 354 -22.34 21.45 -8.53
C ASP A 354 -23.53 20.55 -8.89
N ASP A 355 -23.33 19.52 -9.72
CA ASP A 355 -24.42 18.65 -10.13
C ASP A 355 -24.80 17.69 -9.00
N ARG A 356 -25.94 17.96 -8.36
CA ARG A 356 -26.51 17.12 -7.29
C ARG A 356 -26.69 15.65 -7.70
N LEU A 357 -26.90 15.37 -8.99
CA LEU A 357 -27.04 14.00 -9.47
C LEU A 357 -25.70 13.26 -9.45
N VAL A 358 -24.63 13.96 -9.84
CA VAL A 358 -23.26 13.42 -9.77
C VAL A 358 -22.90 13.14 -8.32
N LEU A 359 -23.14 14.10 -7.42
CA LEU A 359 -22.87 13.92 -6.00
C LEU A 359 -23.63 12.70 -5.43
N ALA A 360 -24.94 12.59 -5.68
CA ALA A 360 -25.73 11.46 -5.20
C ALA A 360 -25.24 10.12 -5.77
N ALA A 361 -24.82 10.08 -7.04
CA ALA A 361 -24.28 8.86 -7.65
C ALA A 361 -22.94 8.45 -7.02
N CYS A 362 -22.05 9.41 -6.77
CA CYS A 362 -20.77 9.16 -6.11
C CYS A 362 -20.95 8.77 -4.63
N GLN A 363 -21.93 9.33 -3.92
CA GLN A 363 -22.28 8.97 -2.54
C GLN A 363 -22.81 7.53 -2.42
N ILE A 364 -23.62 7.09 -3.39
CA ILE A 364 -24.05 5.68 -3.47
C ILE A 364 -22.85 4.78 -3.72
N GLU A 365 -22.00 5.13 -4.69
CA GLU A 365 -20.81 4.34 -5.02
C GLU A 365 -19.89 4.18 -3.80
N ILE A 366 -19.51 5.27 -3.15
CA ILE A 366 -18.58 5.23 -2.01
C ILE A 366 -19.14 4.43 -0.84
N SER A 367 -20.46 4.50 -0.60
CA SER A 367 -21.13 3.69 0.42
C SER A 367 -21.00 2.21 0.12
N LEU A 368 -21.23 1.80 -1.14
CA LEU A 368 -21.10 0.40 -1.56
C LEU A 368 -19.64 -0.08 -1.59
N CYS A 369 -18.67 0.80 -1.85
CA CYS A 369 -17.23 0.49 -1.70
C CYS A 369 -16.90 0.14 -0.24
N MET A 370 -17.48 0.85 0.74
CA MET A 370 -17.33 0.55 2.16
C MET A 370 -18.15 -0.67 2.62
N GLY A 371 -19.06 -1.15 1.77
CA GLY A 371 -20.02 -2.22 2.11
C GLY A 371 -21.24 -1.74 2.90
N ASP A 372 -21.50 -0.43 2.92
CA ASP A 372 -22.68 0.18 3.55
C ASP A 372 -23.85 0.27 2.56
N SER A 373 -24.54 -0.86 2.39
CA SER A 373 -25.73 -0.96 1.54
C SER A 373 -26.93 -0.21 2.10
N ILE A 374 -26.94 0.12 3.40
CA ILE A 374 -28.02 0.88 4.03
C ILE A 374 -27.94 2.35 3.60
N ASN A 375 -26.78 2.97 3.69
CA ASN A 375 -26.62 4.36 3.24
C ASN A 375 -26.82 4.47 1.73
N ALA A 376 -26.31 3.51 0.95
CA ALA A 376 -26.56 3.42 -0.49
C ALA A 376 -28.07 3.36 -0.82
N LEU A 377 -28.85 2.59 -0.05
CA LEU A 377 -30.31 2.48 -0.18
C LEU A 377 -31.03 3.80 0.07
N GLN A 378 -30.64 4.54 1.12
CA GLN A 378 -31.22 5.83 1.44
C GLN A 378 -30.97 6.86 0.33
N ARG A 379 -29.76 6.84 -0.27
CA ARG A 379 -29.34 7.77 -1.32
C ARG A 379 -29.92 7.46 -2.70
N LEU A 380 -30.27 6.20 -2.97
CA LEU A 380 -30.83 5.82 -4.27
C LEU A 380 -32.16 6.53 -4.57
N GLY A 381 -33.00 6.76 -3.55
CA GLY A 381 -34.22 7.56 -3.71
C GLY A 381 -33.92 9.00 -4.12
N VAL A 382 -32.93 9.62 -3.46
CA VAL A 382 -32.47 10.99 -3.74
C VAL A 382 -31.91 11.09 -5.16
N LEU A 383 -31.15 10.10 -5.62
CA LEU A 383 -30.64 10.03 -6.99
C LEU A 383 -31.79 10.00 -8.02
N ILE A 384 -32.77 9.11 -7.81
CA ILE A 384 -33.93 8.99 -8.71
C ILE A 384 -34.71 10.31 -8.78
N GLU A 385 -35.00 10.90 -7.63
CA GLU A 385 -35.71 12.18 -7.54
C GLU A 385 -34.93 13.31 -8.23
N THR A 386 -33.64 13.43 -7.94
CA THR A 386 -32.76 14.42 -8.58
C THR A 386 -32.71 14.20 -10.09
N GLY A 387 -32.73 12.95 -10.54
CA GLY A 387 -32.75 12.59 -11.95
C GLY A 387 -34.04 13.06 -12.64
N ILE A 388 -35.19 12.88 -11.99
CA ILE A 388 -36.48 13.38 -12.48
C ILE A 388 -36.42 14.91 -12.64
N TRP A 389 -35.99 15.62 -11.59
CA TRP A 389 -35.89 17.09 -11.62
C TRP A 389 -34.94 17.59 -12.71
N LYS A 390 -33.78 16.94 -12.89
CA LYS A 390 -32.83 17.29 -13.96
C LYS A 390 -33.45 17.12 -15.35
N LEU A 391 -34.26 16.08 -15.57
CA LEU A 391 -34.96 15.91 -16.85
C LEU A 391 -36.02 16.99 -17.09
N ILE A 392 -36.75 17.38 -16.03
CA ILE A 392 -37.73 18.47 -16.08
C ILE A 392 -37.05 19.80 -16.42
N GLU A 393 -35.97 20.15 -15.71
CA GLU A 393 -35.21 21.39 -15.92
C GLU A 393 -34.61 21.51 -17.32
N THR A 394 -34.22 20.38 -17.92
CA THR A 394 -33.57 20.36 -19.24
C THR A 394 -34.54 20.06 -20.38
N ASP A 395 -35.84 19.95 -20.11
CA ASP A 395 -36.86 19.71 -21.14
C ASP A 395 -37.07 20.97 -21.98
N GLN A 396 -36.90 20.85 -23.30
CA GLN A 396 -36.99 21.97 -24.21
C GLN A 396 -38.38 22.60 -24.25
N ARG A 397 -39.45 21.84 -23.96
CA ARG A 397 -40.82 22.38 -23.94
C ARG A 397 -41.02 23.26 -22.71
N ILE A 398 -40.46 22.85 -21.56
CA ILE A 398 -40.48 23.63 -20.31
C ILE A 398 -39.69 24.91 -20.48
N LEU A 399 -38.48 24.83 -21.05
CA LEU A 399 -37.65 25.99 -21.35
C LEU A 399 -38.31 26.94 -22.37
N ALA A 400 -38.90 26.40 -23.45
CA ALA A 400 -39.60 27.19 -24.46
C ALA A 400 -40.89 27.83 -23.93
N ALA A 401 -41.53 27.21 -22.94
CA ALA A 401 -42.68 27.77 -22.22
C ALA A 401 -42.28 28.87 -21.20
N GLY A 402 -40.98 29.12 -21.01
CA GLY A 402 -40.48 30.08 -20.02
C GLY A 402 -40.77 29.67 -18.58
N LEU A 403 -41.02 28.38 -18.33
CA LEU A 403 -41.30 27.89 -16.98
C LEU A 403 -39.99 27.70 -16.21
N THR A 404 -39.94 28.22 -15.00
CA THR A 404 -38.84 28.00 -14.05
C THR A 404 -39.21 26.90 -13.05
N VAL A 405 -38.20 26.15 -12.61
CA VAL A 405 -38.37 25.02 -11.69
C VAL A 405 -38.11 25.49 -10.26
N ASP A 406 -39.11 25.35 -9.40
CA ASP A 406 -38.96 25.51 -7.95
C ASP A 406 -38.98 24.12 -7.28
N ARG A 407 -37.79 23.59 -7.01
CA ARG A 407 -37.64 22.28 -6.37
C ARG A 407 -38.07 22.25 -4.91
N GLY A 408 -37.94 23.37 -4.19
CA GLY A 408 -38.19 23.41 -2.74
C GLY A 408 -39.67 23.24 -2.42
N GLU A 409 -40.50 23.85 -3.25
CA GLU A 409 -41.94 23.81 -3.12
C GLU A 409 -42.57 22.74 -4.06
N GLY A 410 -41.80 22.19 -4.99
CA GLY A 410 -42.24 21.15 -5.91
C GLY A 410 -43.16 21.68 -7.02
N PHE A 411 -42.90 22.89 -7.52
CA PHE A 411 -43.70 23.58 -8.52
C PHE A 411 -42.91 23.99 -9.77
N LEU A 412 -43.62 24.22 -10.87
CA LEU A 412 -43.18 25.02 -12.01
C LEU A 412 -43.84 26.40 -11.92
N GLN A 413 -43.11 27.46 -12.22
CA GLN A 413 -43.62 28.84 -12.24
C GLN A 413 -43.51 29.44 -13.64
N GLY A 414 -44.55 30.15 -14.11
CA GLY A 414 -44.48 30.94 -15.34
C GLY A 414 -45.79 31.06 -16.12
N ASP A 415 -45.83 31.98 -17.07
CA ASP A 415 -47.07 32.54 -17.62
C ASP A 415 -47.64 31.79 -18.85
N ASN A 416 -46.88 30.87 -19.47
CA ASN A 416 -47.16 30.42 -20.83
C ASN A 416 -47.22 28.89 -20.98
N ILE A 417 -48.32 28.26 -20.58
CA ILE A 417 -48.44 26.79 -20.47
C ILE A 417 -49.06 26.06 -21.68
N GLN A 418 -49.55 26.77 -22.70
CA GLN A 418 -50.37 26.16 -23.76
C GLN A 418 -49.66 25.06 -24.57
N THR A 419 -48.35 24.90 -24.44
CA THR A 419 -47.51 23.94 -25.19
C THR A 419 -47.06 22.70 -24.41
N ILE A 420 -47.34 22.60 -23.11
CA ILE A 420 -47.03 21.41 -22.30
C ILE A 420 -48.28 20.52 -22.22
N PRO A 421 -48.19 19.18 -22.45
CA PRO A 421 -49.37 18.31 -22.48
C PRO A 421 -50.29 18.56 -21.28
N GLU A 422 -51.61 18.48 -21.52
CA GLU A 422 -52.79 18.84 -20.68
C GLU A 422 -52.84 18.29 -19.24
N ARG A 423 -51.74 17.77 -18.70
CA ARG A 423 -51.61 17.07 -17.41
C ARG A 423 -51.08 17.94 -16.27
N LEU A 424 -50.65 19.17 -16.53
CA LEU A 424 -50.36 20.15 -15.47
C LEU A 424 -51.66 20.77 -14.99
N ARG A 425 -52.29 20.17 -13.97
CA ARG A 425 -53.41 20.82 -13.26
C ARG A 425 -52.88 22.02 -12.49
N ARG A 426 -53.30 23.22 -12.90
CA ARG A 426 -53.09 24.48 -12.17
C ARG A 426 -53.63 24.31 -10.74
N THR A 427 -52.78 24.53 -9.74
CA THR A 427 -53.17 24.37 -8.33
C THR A 427 -53.71 25.67 -7.71
N TYR A 428 -53.33 26.84 -8.24
CA TYR A 428 -53.69 28.15 -7.70
C TYR A 428 -53.98 29.21 -8.77
N THR A 429 -54.60 30.33 -8.37
CA THR A 429 -54.82 31.54 -9.21
C THR A 429 -53.53 32.17 -9.71
N ASP A 430 -52.41 31.89 -9.07
CA ASP A 430 -51.11 32.48 -9.38
C ASP A 430 -50.30 31.42 -10.11
N ASN A 431 -49.81 31.73 -11.31
CA ASN A 431 -49.13 30.91 -12.33
C ASN A 431 -48.09 29.86 -11.83
N THR A 432 -48.55 28.92 -10.99
CA THR A 432 -47.81 27.88 -10.27
C THR A 432 -48.45 26.52 -10.52
N TYR A 433 -47.63 25.52 -10.81
CA TYR A 433 -48.09 24.20 -11.25
C TYR A 433 -47.40 23.10 -10.47
N LYS A 434 -48.16 22.29 -9.72
CA LYS A 434 -47.61 21.23 -8.86
C LYS A 434 -47.01 20.10 -9.71
N VAL A 435 -45.75 19.80 -9.45
CA VAL A 435 -44.97 18.77 -10.16
C VAL A 435 -45.34 17.35 -9.71
N GLU A 436 -46.05 17.20 -8.59
CA GLU A 436 -46.58 15.91 -8.11
C GLU A 436 -47.37 15.17 -9.21
N ASN A 437 -48.12 15.88 -10.07
CA ASN A 437 -48.84 15.27 -11.19
C ASN A 437 -47.94 14.81 -12.35
N LEU A 438 -46.72 15.35 -12.47
CA LEU A 438 -45.71 14.93 -13.44
C LEU A 438 -44.89 13.72 -12.96
N THR A 439 -44.90 13.44 -11.65
CA THR A 439 -44.10 12.38 -11.01
C THR A 439 -44.92 11.19 -10.52
N ILE A 440 -46.23 11.36 -10.21
CA ILE A 440 -47.15 10.27 -9.81
C ILE A 440 -47.32 9.24 -10.92
N SER A 441 -47.59 9.69 -12.13
CA SER A 441 -47.48 8.84 -13.31
C SER A 441 -46.07 8.99 -13.83
N TRP A 442 -45.27 7.92 -13.74
CA TRP A 442 -43.95 7.79 -14.37
C TRP A 442 -43.88 8.66 -15.63
N PRO A 443 -42.81 9.44 -15.91
CA PRO A 443 -42.88 10.48 -16.92
C PRO A 443 -42.83 9.91 -18.35
N ILE A 444 -43.85 9.12 -18.71
CA ILE A 444 -44.20 8.70 -20.05
C ILE A 444 -44.31 9.94 -20.94
N TRP A 445 -44.71 11.09 -20.37
CA TRP A 445 -44.76 12.37 -21.06
C TRP A 445 -43.37 12.92 -21.48
N LEU A 446 -42.28 12.52 -20.80
CA LEU A 446 -40.89 12.81 -21.22
C LEU A 446 -40.45 11.93 -22.41
N LYS A 447 -41.21 10.89 -22.75
CA LYS A 447 -40.95 10.06 -23.94
C LYS A 447 -41.53 10.62 -25.24
N ASN A 448 -42.30 11.71 -25.19
CA ASN A 448 -42.81 12.34 -26.41
C ASN A 448 -41.66 12.93 -27.24
N ASN A 449 -41.61 12.58 -28.54
CA ASN A 449 -40.53 12.94 -29.46
C ASN A 449 -40.25 14.46 -29.54
N ALA A 450 -41.28 15.29 -29.36
CA ALA A 450 -41.16 16.75 -29.41
C ALA A 450 -40.25 17.35 -28.32
N GLY A 451 -40.02 16.65 -27.20
CA GLY A 451 -39.14 17.13 -26.12
C GLY A 451 -37.67 16.72 -26.24
N GLY A 452 -37.31 15.83 -27.18
CA GLY A 452 -35.92 15.36 -27.36
C GLY A 452 -35.33 14.52 -26.21
N GLN A 453 -36.11 14.20 -25.18
CA GLN A 453 -35.65 13.56 -23.93
C GLN A 453 -35.87 12.03 -23.90
N LEU A 454 -36.36 11.41 -24.99
CA LEU A 454 -36.75 9.99 -25.05
C LEU A 454 -35.65 9.03 -24.53
N ARG A 455 -34.41 9.23 -24.97
CA ARG A 455 -33.28 8.36 -24.54
C ARG A 455 -33.01 8.47 -23.04
N LYS A 456 -32.96 9.70 -22.51
CA LYS A 456 -32.71 9.99 -21.09
C LYS A 456 -33.84 9.49 -20.19
N ALA A 457 -35.09 9.75 -20.59
CA ALA A 457 -36.28 9.27 -19.89
C ALA A 457 -36.39 7.73 -19.88
N THR A 458 -35.95 7.07 -20.96
CA THR A 458 -35.89 5.60 -21.02
C THR A 458 -34.80 5.05 -20.11
N ALA A 459 -33.64 5.70 -20.04
CA ALA A 459 -32.57 5.28 -19.13
C ALA A 459 -32.97 5.43 -17.65
N LEU A 460 -33.60 6.54 -17.27
CA LEU A 460 -34.16 6.73 -15.93
C LEU A 460 -35.26 5.69 -15.63
N LYS A 461 -36.08 5.32 -16.62
CA LYS A 461 -37.09 4.27 -16.46
C LYS A 461 -36.47 2.94 -16.11
N ASN A 462 -35.42 2.55 -16.81
CA ASN A 462 -34.75 1.29 -16.51
C ASN A 462 -34.18 1.30 -15.09
N LEU A 463 -33.65 2.43 -14.61
CA LEU A 463 -33.17 2.57 -13.22
C LEU A 463 -34.30 2.39 -12.21
N VAL A 464 -35.47 2.98 -12.46
CA VAL A 464 -36.62 2.86 -11.56
C VAL A 464 -37.30 1.50 -11.67
N ASP A 465 -37.28 0.87 -12.83
CA ASP A 465 -37.72 -0.52 -13.00
C ASP A 465 -36.83 -1.45 -12.16
N CYS A 466 -35.51 -1.22 -12.10
CA CYS A 466 -34.61 -1.92 -11.18
C CYS A 466 -34.95 -1.63 -9.70
N TYR A 467 -35.20 -0.37 -9.33
CA TYR A 467 -35.56 0.02 -7.97
C TYR A 467 -36.87 -0.62 -7.45
N ASN A 468 -37.86 -0.80 -8.34
CA ASN A 468 -39.15 -1.42 -7.99
C ASN A 468 -39.24 -2.92 -8.32
N ARG A 469 -38.18 -3.53 -8.88
CA ARG A 469 -38.21 -4.94 -9.28
C ARG A 469 -38.38 -5.82 -8.04
N ARG A 470 -39.44 -6.63 -8.03
CA ARG A 470 -39.60 -7.72 -7.07
C ARG A 470 -39.11 -9.02 -7.69
N GLU A 471 -38.23 -9.73 -7.00
CA GLU A 471 -37.96 -11.11 -7.34
C GLU A 471 -39.14 -12.00 -6.94
N ARG A 472 -39.26 -13.20 -7.54
CA ARG A 472 -40.45 -14.08 -7.43
C ARG A 472 -40.93 -14.35 -6.00
N GLN A 473 -40.07 -14.20 -4.97
CA GLN A 473 -40.41 -14.30 -3.55
C GLN A 473 -39.67 -13.28 -2.66
N GLY A 474 -39.10 -12.21 -3.24
CA GLY A 474 -38.22 -11.26 -2.56
C GLY A 474 -38.80 -9.84 -2.44
N LEU A 475 -38.22 -9.05 -1.53
CA LEU A 475 -38.47 -7.61 -1.43
C LEU A 475 -37.82 -6.89 -2.64
N SER A 476 -38.45 -5.83 -3.13
CA SER A 476 -37.75 -4.88 -4.02
C SER A 476 -36.84 -3.94 -3.21
N ILE A 477 -35.92 -3.25 -3.88
CA ILE A 477 -35.11 -2.19 -3.24
C ILE A 477 -36.01 -1.13 -2.59
N ARG A 478 -37.10 -0.74 -3.25
CA ARG A 478 -38.11 0.15 -2.67
C ARG A 478 -38.76 -0.43 -1.41
N ASP A 479 -39.10 -1.72 -1.42
CA ASP A 479 -39.69 -2.37 -0.25
C ASP A 479 -38.69 -2.40 0.91
N CYS A 480 -37.41 -2.70 0.66
CA CYS A 480 -36.34 -2.62 1.65
C CYS A 480 -36.19 -1.20 2.21
N ARG A 481 -36.25 -0.16 1.37
CA ARG A 481 -36.19 1.25 1.80
C ARG A 481 -37.39 1.61 2.68
N ASN A 482 -38.58 1.21 2.28
CA ASN A 482 -39.79 1.46 3.07
C ASN A 482 -39.75 0.72 4.41
N HIS A 483 -39.26 -0.51 4.42
CA HIS A 483 -39.02 -1.27 5.64
C HIS A 483 -38.05 -0.52 6.56
N LEU A 484 -36.94 -0.02 6.04
CA LEU A 484 -35.95 0.73 6.83
C LEU A 484 -36.51 2.03 7.42
N VAL A 485 -37.35 2.75 6.67
CA VAL A 485 -37.92 4.05 7.09
C VAL A 485 -39.08 3.88 8.07
N HIS A 486 -39.98 2.92 7.83
CA HIS A 486 -41.21 2.77 8.61
C HIS A 486 -41.12 1.70 9.70
N GLY A 487 -40.10 0.85 9.63
CA GLY A 487 -39.93 -0.33 10.47
C GLY A 487 -40.95 -1.42 10.14
N ASP A 488 -40.50 -2.68 10.09
CA ASP A 488 -41.39 -3.82 10.28
C ASP A 488 -41.14 -4.39 11.68
N LYS A 489 -42.16 -4.36 12.54
CA LYS A 489 -42.04 -4.83 13.93
C LYS A 489 -41.83 -6.34 14.02
N ALA A 490 -42.13 -7.10 12.97
CA ALA A 490 -42.10 -8.56 13.00
C ALA A 490 -40.76 -9.15 12.54
N LYS A 491 -39.97 -8.45 11.71
CA LYS A 491 -38.70 -8.99 11.21
C LYS A 491 -37.75 -7.86 10.79
N PRO A 492 -36.56 -7.70 11.41
CA PRO A 492 -35.59 -6.72 10.95
C PRO A 492 -35.05 -7.05 9.54
N LEU A 493 -34.68 -6.03 8.79
CA LEU A 493 -34.04 -6.19 7.48
C LEU A 493 -32.64 -6.79 7.64
N ASP A 494 -32.39 -7.95 7.03
CA ASP A 494 -31.06 -8.55 6.95
C ASP A 494 -30.22 -7.80 5.90
N ILE A 495 -29.02 -7.37 6.28
CA ILE A 495 -28.10 -6.67 5.39
C ILE A 495 -27.71 -7.55 4.20
N ASN A 496 -27.52 -8.85 4.41
CA ASN A 496 -27.18 -9.78 3.33
C ASN A 496 -28.32 -9.92 2.32
N ASP A 497 -29.58 -9.89 2.78
CA ASP A 497 -30.74 -9.89 1.90
C ASP A 497 -30.81 -8.59 1.09
N LEU A 498 -30.50 -7.45 1.71
CA LEU A 498 -30.41 -6.16 1.01
C LEU A 498 -29.30 -6.20 -0.06
N ASP A 499 -28.14 -6.75 0.25
CA ASP A 499 -27.03 -6.89 -0.70
C ASP A 499 -27.40 -7.75 -1.90
N ASN A 500 -28.03 -8.90 -1.64
CA ASN A 500 -28.51 -9.80 -2.67
C ASN A 500 -29.60 -9.14 -3.53
N THR A 501 -30.44 -8.31 -2.92
CA THR A 501 -31.45 -7.51 -3.64
C THR A 501 -30.77 -6.48 -4.54
N PHE A 502 -29.74 -5.76 -4.08
CA PHE A 502 -28.97 -4.82 -4.89
C PHE A 502 -28.31 -5.51 -6.10
N LYS A 503 -27.74 -6.70 -5.89
CA LYS A 503 -27.10 -7.50 -6.95
C LYS A 503 -28.11 -8.00 -7.98
N SER A 504 -29.18 -8.66 -7.53
CA SER A 504 -30.22 -9.20 -8.40
C SER A 504 -30.94 -8.14 -9.23
N CYS A 505 -31.11 -6.94 -8.68
CA CYS A 505 -31.67 -5.80 -9.41
C CYS A 505 -30.66 -5.16 -10.39
N GLY A 506 -29.41 -5.59 -10.41
CA GLY A 506 -28.36 -5.05 -11.29
C GLY A 506 -27.89 -3.65 -10.90
N LEU A 507 -27.94 -3.32 -9.60
CA LEU A 507 -27.48 -2.04 -9.04
C LEU A 507 -26.21 -2.19 -8.19
N MET A 508 -25.71 -3.40 -8.01
CA MET A 508 -24.42 -3.69 -7.38
C MET A 508 -23.80 -4.89 -8.08
N LYS A 509 -22.47 -4.88 -8.29
CA LYS A 509 -21.73 -6.05 -8.78
C LYS A 509 -21.30 -6.94 -7.62
N ALA A 510 -20.50 -6.37 -6.72
CA ALA A 510 -19.98 -7.06 -5.54
C ALA A 510 -19.76 -6.06 -4.38
N LYS A 511 -19.51 -6.58 -3.18
CA LYS A 511 -19.11 -5.75 -2.05
C LYS A 511 -17.64 -5.37 -2.19
N ARG A 512 -17.27 -4.18 -1.71
CA ARG A 512 -15.88 -3.73 -1.64
C ARG A 512 -15.15 -3.72 -2.98
N GLU A 513 -15.90 -3.46 -4.05
CA GLU A 513 -15.31 -3.09 -5.33
C GLU A 513 -14.72 -1.67 -5.22
N PRO A 514 -13.59 -1.39 -5.91
CA PRO A 514 -13.04 -0.04 -5.99
C PRO A 514 -14.06 0.96 -6.55
N PHE A 515 -13.90 2.23 -6.18
CA PHE A 515 -14.77 3.31 -6.68
C PHE A 515 -14.82 3.34 -8.21
N GLY A 516 -16.03 3.39 -8.76
CA GLY A 516 -16.29 3.32 -10.19
C GLY A 516 -16.48 1.89 -10.72
N GLY A 517 -16.11 0.88 -9.93
CA GLY A 517 -16.24 -0.54 -10.24
C GLY A 517 -17.56 -1.18 -9.82
N ASN A 518 -18.42 -0.47 -9.07
CA ASN A 518 -19.63 -1.03 -8.49
C ASN A 518 -20.92 -0.49 -9.13
N PHE A 519 -21.67 0.38 -8.44
CA PHE A 519 -22.93 0.96 -8.88
C PHE A 519 -22.78 1.79 -10.15
N LEU A 520 -21.73 2.62 -10.25
CA LEU A 520 -21.44 3.44 -11.43
C LEU A 520 -21.13 2.59 -12.68
N SER A 521 -20.58 1.38 -12.49
CA SER A 521 -20.28 0.46 -13.58
C SER A 521 -21.47 -0.38 -14.02
N CYS A 522 -22.59 -0.35 -13.29
CA CYS A 522 -23.78 -1.10 -13.65
C CYS A 522 -24.37 -0.54 -14.95
N ASP A 523 -24.80 -1.42 -15.86
CA ASP A 523 -25.27 -1.05 -17.20
C ASP A 523 -26.38 0.01 -17.19
N VAL A 524 -27.33 -0.12 -16.26
CA VAL A 524 -28.48 0.77 -16.18
C VAL A 524 -28.06 2.16 -15.68
N VAL A 525 -27.19 2.22 -14.68
CA VAL A 525 -26.66 3.45 -14.10
C VAL A 525 -25.75 4.17 -15.09
N SER A 526 -24.77 3.46 -15.66
CA SER A 526 -23.85 4.02 -16.64
C SER A 526 -24.57 4.56 -17.88
N LYS A 527 -25.60 3.86 -18.39
CA LYS A 527 -26.44 4.37 -19.49
C LYS A 527 -27.18 5.65 -19.11
N PHE A 528 -27.71 5.72 -17.89
CA PHE A 528 -28.41 6.91 -17.40
C PHE A 528 -27.47 8.11 -17.27
N ILE A 529 -26.34 7.93 -16.59
CA ILE A 529 -25.29 8.96 -16.46
C ILE A 529 -24.78 9.43 -17.83
N ARG A 530 -24.50 8.50 -18.75
CA ARG A 530 -24.06 8.82 -20.12
C ARG A 530 -25.11 9.61 -20.88
N SER A 531 -26.39 9.26 -20.73
CA SER A 531 -27.47 9.97 -21.42
C SER A 531 -27.57 11.44 -21.01
N LEU A 532 -27.08 11.79 -19.81
CA LEU A 532 -27.05 13.15 -19.27
C LEU A 532 -25.71 13.88 -19.48
N ASN A 533 -24.74 13.26 -20.16
CA ASN A 533 -23.39 13.80 -20.37
C ASN A 533 -22.63 14.10 -19.06
N LEU A 534 -22.83 13.27 -18.02
CA LEU A 534 -22.22 13.49 -16.69
C LEU A 534 -20.96 12.66 -16.44
N ASN A 535 -20.50 11.88 -17.43
CA ASN A 535 -19.35 10.98 -17.24
C ASN A 535 -18.06 11.72 -16.90
N GLU A 536 -17.82 12.89 -17.49
CA GLU A 536 -16.59 13.64 -17.27
C GLU A 536 -16.43 14.02 -15.79
N GLN A 537 -17.52 14.50 -15.15
CA GLN A 537 -17.51 14.85 -13.73
C GLN A 537 -17.28 13.63 -12.83
N ILE A 538 -17.87 12.48 -13.16
CA ILE A 538 -17.65 11.23 -12.44
C ILE A 538 -16.22 10.73 -12.61
N SER A 539 -15.66 10.83 -13.82
CA SER A 539 -14.27 10.46 -14.09
C SER A 539 -13.29 11.35 -13.33
N LEU A 540 -13.58 12.64 -13.16
CA LEU A 540 -12.77 13.54 -12.32
C LEU A 540 -12.74 13.07 -10.87
N VAL A 541 -13.91 12.78 -10.28
CA VAL A 541 -14.02 12.26 -8.91
C VAL A 541 -13.28 10.93 -8.77
N SER A 542 -13.47 10.01 -9.72
CA SER A 542 -12.81 8.71 -9.72
C SER A 542 -11.28 8.82 -9.82
N GLY A 543 -10.78 9.72 -10.66
CA GLY A 543 -9.34 9.96 -10.82
C GLY A 543 -8.72 10.51 -9.55
N MET A 544 -9.36 11.50 -8.93
CA MET A 544 -8.87 12.08 -7.67
C MET A 544 -8.91 11.07 -6.51
N LEU A 545 -9.93 10.21 -6.45
CA LEU A 545 -10.00 9.12 -5.47
C LEU A 545 -8.87 8.09 -5.65
N ALA A 546 -8.48 7.78 -6.89
CA ALA A 546 -7.34 6.91 -7.14
C ALA A 546 -6.01 7.55 -6.71
N CYS A 547 -5.85 8.85 -6.96
CA CYS A 547 -4.64 9.61 -6.59
C CYS A 547 -4.54 9.95 -5.09
N LEU A 548 -5.65 9.91 -4.35
CA LEU A 548 -5.69 10.28 -2.92
C LEU A 548 -4.64 9.53 -2.09
N THR A 549 -4.44 8.23 -2.33
CA THR A 549 -3.44 7.44 -1.61
C THR A 549 -2.02 7.95 -1.88
N GLU A 550 -1.71 8.31 -3.12
CA GLU A 550 -0.39 8.85 -3.51
C GLU A 550 -0.16 10.24 -2.93
N ILE A 551 -1.18 11.11 -2.92
CA ILE A 551 -1.13 12.42 -2.28
C ILE A 551 -0.84 12.24 -0.78
N VAL A 552 -1.55 11.30 -0.13
CA VAL A 552 -1.34 10.98 1.28
C VAL A 552 0.04 10.38 1.53
N ILE A 553 0.67 9.65 0.63
CA ILE A 553 2.02 9.09 0.87
C ILE A 553 3.14 10.08 0.56
N TRP A 554 3.06 10.75 -0.60
CA TRP A 554 4.17 11.52 -1.16
C TRP A 554 4.05 13.02 -0.91
N GLY A 555 2.85 13.53 -0.66
CA GLY A 555 2.62 14.93 -0.27
C GLY A 555 2.83 15.90 -1.42
N LYS A 556 2.89 15.36 -2.64
CA LYS A 556 2.96 16.12 -3.87
C LYS A 556 1.54 16.25 -4.41
N ASN A 557 1.07 17.49 -4.52
CA ASN A 557 0.06 17.87 -5.50
C ASN A 557 0.86 18.30 -6.72
N ASP A 558 0.95 17.45 -7.74
CA ASP A 558 1.38 17.89 -9.07
C ASP A 558 0.20 18.49 -9.82
#